data_AF-A0A4Q3UXR5-F1
#
_entry.id   AF-A0A4Q3UXR5-F1
#
_cell.length_a   1.000
_cell.length_b   1.000
_cell.length_c   1.000
_cell.angle_alpha   90.00
_cell.angle_beta   90.00
_cell.angle_gamma   90.00
#
_symmetry.space_group_name_H-M   'P 1'
#
loop_
_entity.id
_entity.type
_entity.pdbx_description
1 polymer ?
#
loop_
_entity_poly.entity_id
_entity_poly.type
_entity_poly.pdbx_seq_one_letter_code
_entity_poly.pdbx_strand_id
1 'polypeptide(L)'
;DEARLVREGRLKSLLDFPGVTDPAMQERLPDPSDPATFTRSKLDWSEGERHPGLLALHRDLIALRREDRTFCQASGRRVDGAVIGDAALLIRYLTPEPSGHRLLLVNVGRDLPMSVTAEPLLAPPDGHRWAAVWSSEHPDYDGAGRRPVDPEHFWILPGDSALLLRSEPERLDR
;
A
#
# COMPACT_ATOMS: atom_id res chain seq x y z
N ASP A 1 -25.67 11.83 34.70
CA ASP A 1 -25.67 13.01 33.79
C ASP A 1 -24.52 13.03 32.80
N GLU A 2 -23.26 12.80 33.21
CA GLU A 2 -22.10 12.88 32.31
C GLU A 2 -22.11 11.86 31.16
N ALA A 3 -22.45 10.59 31.42
CA ALA A 3 -22.53 9.55 30.39
C ALA A 3 -23.49 9.90 29.25
N ARG A 4 -24.63 10.53 29.57
CA ARG A 4 -25.61 11.02 28.58
C ARG A 4 -25.02 12.16 27.74
N LEU A 5 -24.33 13.11 28.37
CA LEU A 5 -23.66 14.21 27.67
C LEU A 5 -22.56 13.72 26.73
N VAL A 6 -21.80 12.69 27.14
CA VAL A 6 -20.78 12.04 26.30
C VAL A 6 -21.44 11.39 25.08
N ARG A 7 -22.55 10.66 25.26
CA ARG A 7 -23.29 10.03 24.17
C ARG A 7 -23.85 11.05 23.18
N GLU A 8 -24.49 12.11 23.68
CA GLU A 8 -25.03 13.20 22.86
C GLU A 8 -23.93 13.96 22.09
N GLY A 9 -22.82 14.24 22.76
CA GLY A 9 -21.65 14.87 22.13
C GLY A 9 -21.06 14.00 21.02
N ARG A 10 -20.93 12.67 21.25
CA ARG A 10 -20.43 11.74 20.25
C ARG A 10 -21.38 11.63 19.05
N LEU A 11 -22.69 11.51 19.28
CA LEU A 11 -23.67 11.47 18.19
C LEU A 11 -23.58 12.75 17.35
N LYS A 12 -23.56 13.92 17.98
CA LYS A 12 -23.42 15.20 17.28
C LYS A 12 -22.14 15.27 16.43
N SER A 13 -21.01 14.78 16.96
CA SER A 13 -19.75 14.73 16.19
C SER A 13 -19.79 13.76 15.00
N LEU A 14 -20.64 12.73 15.06
CA LEU A 14 -20.74 11.73 14.00
C LEU A 14 -21.76 12.11 12.92
N LEU A 15 -22.65 13.08 13.16
CA LEU A 15 -23.60 13.56 12.16
C LEU A 15 -22.94 14.27 10.97
N ASP A 16 -21.67 14.65 11.09
CA ASP A 16 -20.85 15.13 9.97
C ASP A 16 -20.60 14.03 8.92
N PHE A 17 -20.83 12.76 9.25
CA PHE A 17 -20.76 11.63 8.32
C PHE A 17 -22.17 11.31 7.79
N PRO A 18 -22.47 11.51 6.49
CA PRO A 18 -23.81 11.33 5.94
C PRO A 18 -24.45 9.97 6.24
N GLY A 19 -23.65 8.89 6.23
CA GLY A 19 -24.14 7.54 6.54
C GLY A 19 -24.65 7.35 7.97
N VAL A 20 -24.27 8.23 8.90
CA VAL A 20 -24.72 8.18 10.31
C VAL A 20 -26.02 8.99 10.52
N THR A 21 -26.46 9.76 9.53
CA THR A 21 -27.69 10.54 9.64
C THR A 21 -28.95 9.66 9.58
N ASP A 22 -28.86 8.44 9.05
CA ASP A 22 -29.94 7.45 9.06
C ASP A 22 -30.28 7.03 10.50
N PRO A 23 -31.52 7.23 10.97
CA PRO A 23 -31.96 6.81 12.31
C PRO A 23 -31.67 5.33 12.61
N ALA A 24 -31.82 4.43 11.63
CA ALA A 24 -31.54 3.01 11.81
C ALA A 24 -30.06 2.74 12.06
N MET A 25 -29.16 3.57 11.51
CA MET A 25 -27.73 3.51 11.79
C MET A 25 -27.39 4.11 13.17
N GLN A 26 -28.07 5.20 13.56
CA GLN A 26 -27.86 5.82 14.88
C GLN A 26 -28.20 4.86 16.02
N GLU A 27 -29.25 4.05 15.87
CA GLU A 27 -29.62 3.01 16.84
C GLU A 27 -28.56 1.90 16.97
N ARG A 28 -27.76 1.66 15.94
CA ARG A 28 -26.69 0.65 15.91
C ARG A 28 -25.35 1.17 16.39
N LEU A 29 -25.22 2.48 16.64
CA LEU A 29 -23.97 3.05 17.15
C LEU A 29 -23.67 2.49 18.54
N PRO A 30 -22.44 1.99 18.79
CA PRO A 30 -22.06 1.54 20.12
C PRO A 30 -22.18 2.68 21.13
N ASP A 31 -22.79 2.42 22.29
CA ASP A 31 -22.82 3.39 23.38
C ASP A 31 -21.40 3.55 23.94
N PRO A 32 -20.79 4.75 23.92
CA PRO A 32 -19.45 4.97 24.48
C PRO A 32 -19.37 4.70 26.00
N SER A 33 -20.49 4.72 26.70
CA SER A 33 -20.55 4.46 28.16
C SER A 33 -20.77 2.98 28.49
N ASP A 34 -21.08 2.14 27.50
CA ASP A 34 -21.23 0.70 27.71
C ASP A 34 -19.85 0.02 27.83
N PRO A 35 -19.56 -0.69 28.95
CA PRO A 35 -18.33 -1.46 29.11
C PRO A 35 -18.07 -2.49 27.98
N ALA A 36 -19.11 -2.98 27.31
CA ALA A 36 -18.97 -3.88 26.17
C ALA A 36 -18.32 -3.19 24.97
N THR A 37 -18.56 -1.89 24.75
CA THR A 37 -17.90 -1.08 23.72
C THR A 37 -16.39 -1.04 23.96
N PHE A 38 -15.97 -0.78 25.21
CA PHE A 38 -14.56 -0.82 25.58
C PHE A 38 -13.94 -2.21 25.39
N THR A 39 -14.64 -3.26 25.85
CA THR A 39 -14.14 -4.65 25.73
C THR A 39 -13.94 -5.05 24.28
N ARG A 40 -14.87 -4.69 23.38
CA ARG A 40 -14.77 -4.94 21.94
C ARG A 40 -13.67 -4.15 21.22
N SER A 41 -13.19 -3.06 21.80
CA SER A 41 -12.08 -2.27 21.26
C SER A 41 -10.70 -2.78 21.72
N LYS A 42 -10.64 -3.81 22.58
CA LYS A 42 -9.37 -4.44 22.94
C LYS A 42 -8.90 -5.35 21.80
N LEU A 43 -7.60 -5.33 21.55
CA LEU A 43 -6.97 -6.18 20.54
C LEU A 43 -7.05 -7.65 20.97
N ASP A 44 -7.53 -8.50 20.07
CA ASP A 44 -7.39 -9.95 20.17
C ASP A 44 -6.08 -10.38 19.48
N TRP A 45 -5.06 -10.67 20.28
CA TRP A 45 -3.74 -11.06 19.76
C TRP A 45 -3.75 -12.39 19.02
N SER A 46 -4.77 -13.25 19.21
CA SER A 46 -4.91 -14.48 18.44
C SER A 46 -5.19 -14.24 16.96
N GLU A 47 -5.65 -13.03 16.57
CA GLU A 47 -5.86 -12.67 15.16
C GLU A 47 -4.56 -12.73 14.35
N GLY A 48 -3.42 -12.45 14.97
CA GLY A 48 -2.11 -12.57 14.31
C GLY A 48 -1.78 -14.01 13.91
N GLU A 49 -2.26 -15.00 14.68
CA GLU A 49 -2.12 -16.43 14.36
C GLU A 49 -3.16 -16.87 13.32
N ARG A 50 -4.35 -16.24 13.32
CA ARG A 50 -5.41 -16.50 12.34
C ARG A 50 -5.14 -15.88 10.97
N HIS A 51 -4.34 -14.82 10.90
CA HIS A 51 -3.97 -14.10 9.68
C HIS A 51 -2.45 -13.97 9.54
N PRO A 52 -1.72 -15.10 9.46
CA PRO A 52 -0.25 -15.08 9.44
C PRO A 52 0.32 -14.35 8.22
N GLY A 53 -0.35 -14.40 7.06
CA GLY A 53 0.08 -13.72 5.85
C GLY A 53 0.06 -12.19 5.98
N LEU A 54 -1.00 -11.63 6.59
CA LEU A 54 -1.10 -10.20 6.84
C LEU A 54 -0.02 -9.72 7.82
N LEU A 55 0.30 -10.52 8.84
CA LEU A 55 1.37 -10.21 9.79
C LEU A 55 2.75 -10.30 9.13
N ALA A 56 2.99 -11.30 8.28
CA ALA A 56 4.21 -11.43 7.49
C ALA A 56 4.40 -10.22 6.56
N LEU A 57 3.35 -9.82 5.83
CA LEU A 57 3.33 -8.64 4.97
C LEU A 57 3.80 -7.39 5.71
N HIS A 58 3.24 -7.12 6.89
CA HIS A 58 3.61 -5.94 7.67
C HIS A 58 5.03 -6.02 8.22
N ARG A 59 5.49 -7.19 8.67
CA ARG A 59 6.87 -7.39 9.13
C ARG A 59 7.86 -7.11 8.02
N ASP A 60 7.60 -7.62 6.82
CA ASP A 60 8.50 -7.47 5.68
C ASP A 60 8.50 -6.03 5.16
N LEU A 61 7.37 -5.34 5.15
CA LEU A 61 7.31 -3.91 4.83
C LEU A 61 8.10 -3.04 5.83
N ILE A 62 8.03 -3.36 7.13
CA ILE A 62 8.81 -2.67 8.16
C ILE A 62 10.29 -2.97 8.00
N ALA A 63 10.67 -4.22 7.73
CA ALA A 63 12.05 -4.62 7.47
C ALA A 63 12.60 -3.90 6.24
N LEU A 64 11.86 -3.90 5.13
CA LEU A 64 12.19 -3.20 3.89
C LEU A 64 12.38 -1.70 4.12
N ARG A 65 11.50 -1.05 4.89
CA ARG A 65 11.63 0.37 5.25
C ARG A 65 12.90 0.66 6.05
N ARG A 66 13.33 -0.28 6.90
CA ARG A 66 14.51 -0.14 7.76
C ARG A 66 15.82 -0.44 7.03
N GLU A 67 15.81 -1.41 6.13
CA GLU A 67 17.02 -1.98 5.52
C GLU A 67 17.34 -1.35 4.16
N ASP A 68 16.31 -0.95 3.40
CA ASP A 68 16.52 -0.24 2.14
C ASP A 68 16.87 1.23 2.42
N ARG A 69 18.11 1.60 2.08
CA ARG A 69 18.63 2.97 2.27
C ARG A 69 17.79 4.03 1.58
N THR A 70 17.06 3.68 0.51
CA THR A 70 16.16 4.60 -0.20
C THR A 70 14.95 4.97 0.64
N PHE A 71 14.51 4.11 1.56
CA PHE A 71 13.33 4.38 2.40
C PHE A 71 13.66 5.07 3.74
N CYS A 72 14.90 4.97 4.22
CA CYS A 72 15.36 5.62 5.44
C CYS A 72 15.36 7.16 5.37
N GLN A 73 15.09 7.84 6.50
CA GLN A 73 14.98 9.31 6.59
C GLN A 73 16.29 10.08 6.31
N ALA A 74 17.44 9.42 6.28
CA ALA A 74 18.72 10.02 5.96
C ALA A 74 18.99 10.14 4.44
N SER A 75 18.05 9.72 3.59
CA SER A 75 18.24 9.74 2.14
C SER A 75 17.92 11.13 1.58
N GLY A 76 18.87 11.73 0.84
CA GLY A 76 18.64 12.93 0.02
C GLY A 76 17.76 12.64 -1.20
N ARG A 77 16.73 11.80 -1.02
CA ARG A 77 15.87 11.30 -2.08
C ARG A 77 14.86 12.36 -2.49
N ARG A 78 14.48 12.33 -3.76
CA ARG A 78 13.28 12.97 -4.27
C ARG A 78 12.20 11.91 -4.47
N VAL A 79 10.95 12.30 -4.32
CA VAL A 79 9.80 11.45 -4.60
C VAL A 79 8.94 12.12 -5.65
N ASP A 80 8.64 11.40 -6.71
CA ASP A 80 7.67 11.77 -7.74
C ASP A 80 6.57 10.73 -7.83
N GLY A 81 5.44 11.09 -8.43
CA GLY A 81 4.35 10.15 -8.68
C GLY A 81 3.53 10.57 -9.88
N ALA A 82 2.87 9.60 -10.49
CA ALA A 82 1.95 9.79 -11.59
C ALA A 82 0.81 8.78 -11.49
N VAL A 83 -0.34 9.15 -12.05
CA VAL A 83 -1.48 8.24 -12.25
C VAL A 83 -1.29 7.55 -13.59
N ILE A 84 -1.34 6.21 -13.61
CA ILE A 84 -1.07 5.39 -14.80
C ILE A 84 -2.29 4.61 -15.29
N GLY A 85 -3.45 4.86 -14.69
CA GLY A 85 -4.75 4.31 -15.08
C GLY A 85 -5.85 4.81 -14.14
N ASP A 86 -7.09 4.38 -14.37
CA ASP A 86 -8.27 4.86 -13.61
C ASP A 86 -8.16 4.66 -12.09
N ALA A 87 -7.45 3.61 -11.68
CA ALA A 87 -7.28 3.20 -10.29
C ALA A 87 -5.84 2.72 -10.00
N ALA A 88 -4.86 3.22 -10.75
CA ALA A 88 -3.48 2.84 -10.61
C ALA A 88 -2.54 4.05 -10.62
N LEU A 89 -1.50 3.99 -9.79
CA LEU A 89 -0.50 5.03 -9.67
C LEU A 89 0.89 4.43 -9.52
N LEU A 90 1.88 5.24 -9.86
CA LEU A 90 3.28 4.97 -9.55
C LEU A 90 3.81 6.00 -8.56
N ILE A 91 4.79 5.57 -7.77
CA ILE A 91 5.63 6.43 -6.94
C ILE A 91 7.09 6.08 -7.26
N ARG A 92 7.84 7.06 -7.74
CA ARG A 92 9.27 6.91 -8.02
C ARG A 92 10.08 7.58 -6.91
N TYR A 93 11.00 6.82 -6.33
CA TYR A 93 12.00 7.31 -5.41
C TYR A 93 13.30 7.48 -6.18
N LEU A 94 13.76 8.73 -6.31
CA LEU A 94 14.99 9.08 -7.00
C LEU A 94 16.07 9.37 -5.98
N THR A 95 17.23 8.78 -6.18
CA THR A 95 18.43 8.97 -5.36
C THR A 95 19.57 9.49 -6.22
N PRO A 96 20.62 10.10 -5.61
CA PRO A 96 21.81 10.52 -6.36
C PRO A 96 22.49 9.37 -7.12
N GLU A 97 22.53 8.17 -6.52
CA GLU A 97 23.03 6.95 -7.16
C GLU A 97 21.89 6.26 -7.94
N PRO A 98 22.01 5.96 -9.25
CA PRO A 98 20.97 5.31 -10.05
C PRO A 98 20.48 3.97 -9.51
N SER A 99 21.37 3.14 -8.94
CA SER A 99 21.00 1.85 -8.32
C SER A 99 20.17 2.00 -7.03
N GLY A 100 20.13 3.20 -6.44
CA GLY A 100 19.25 3.50 -5.32
C GLY A 100 17.80 3.82 -5.75
N HIS A 101 17.53 3.98 -7.05
CA HIS A 101 16.18 4.30 -7.49
C HIS A 101 15.22 3.15 -7.19
N ARG A 102 14.00 3.50 -6.81
CA ARG A 102 12.90 2.55 -6.59
C ARG A 102 11.66 3.03 -7.32
N LEU A 103 10.87 2.08 -7.82
CA LEU A 103 9.58 2.34 -8.44
C LEU A 103 8.53 1.47 -7.76
N LEU A 104 7.57 2.11 -7.10
CA LEU A 104 6.42 1.45 -6.49
C LEU A 104 5.21 1.65 -7.41
N LEU A 105 4.60 0.55 -7.81
CA LEU A 105 3.36 0.52 -8.58
C LEU A 105 2.24 0.05 -7.65
N VAL A 106 1.12 0.75 -7.66
CA VAL A 106 -0.06 0.41 -6.87
C VAL A 106 -1.28 0.43 -7.78
N ASN A 107 -2.03 -0.67 -7.79
CA ASN A 107 -3.29 -0.81 -8.51
C ASN A 107 -4.39 -1.21 -7.53
N VAL A 108 -5.37 -0.34 -7.32
CA VAL A 108 -6.55 -0.57 -6.46
C VAL A 108 -7.82 -0.79 -7.30
N GLY A 109 -7.64 -1.14 -8.58
CA GLY A 109 -8.71 -1.46 -9.51
C GLY A 109 -8.56 -2.86 -10.10
N ARG A 110 -8.96 -3.01 -11.35
CA ARG A 110 -8.86 -4.27 -12.11
C ARG A 110 -7.47 -4.42 -12.72
N ASP A 111 -7.18 -5.62 -13.24
CA ASP A 111 -5.98 -5.89 -14.03
C ASP A 111 -5.75 -4.79 -15.08
N LEU A 112 -4.59 -4.12 -14.97
CA LEU A 112 -4.21 -3.03 -15.85
C LEU A 112 -3.22 -3.55 -16.90
N PRO A 113 -3.60 -3.55 -18.20
CA PRO A 113 -2.66 -3.85 -19.27
C PRO A 113 -1.59 -2.74 -19.37
N MET A 114 -0.35 -3.12 -19.11
CA MET A 114 0.81 -2.25 -19.23
C MET A 114 1.44 -2.50 -20.61
N SER A 115 1.32 -1.54 -21.51
CA SER A 115 2.07 -1.50 -22.76
C SER A 115 3.25 -0.51 -22.63
N VAL A 116 4.06 -0.37 -23.67
CA VAL A 116 5.00 0.76 -23.77
C VAL A 116 4.20 2.05 -23.61
N THR A 117 4.41 2.77 -22.51
CA THR A 117 3.71 4.02 -22.19
C THR A 117 4.69 5.17 -22.28
N ALA A 118 4.20 6.35 -22.65
CA ALA A 118 5.00 7.58 -22.70
C ALA A 118 5.16 8.25 -21.32
N GLU A 119 4.99 7.51 -20.22
CA GLU A 119 5.16 8.01 -18.86
C GLU A 119 6.64 7.95 -18.48
N PRO A 120 7.36 9.09 -18.46
CA PRO A 120 8.80 9.11 -18.24
C PRO A 120 9.21 8.53 -16.88
N LEU A 121 8.34 8.56 -15.87
CA LEU A 121 8.63 8.00 -14.56
C LEU A 121 8.72 6.46 -14.56
N LEU A 122 8.18 5.78 -15.57
CA LEU A 122 8.31 4.32 -15.71
C LEU A 122 9.64 3.88 -16.32
N ALA A 123 10.36 4.76 -17.04
CA ALA A 123 11.63 4.42 -17.64
C ALA A 123 12.71 4.20 -16.56
N PRO A 124 13.51 3.11 -16.59
CA PRO A 124 14.63 2.97 -15.67
C PRO A 124 15.68 4.08 -15.91
N PRO A 125 16.58 4.34 -14.94
CA PRO A 125 17.75 5.19 -15.20
C PRO A 125 18.61 4.65 -16.35
N ASP A 126 19.37 5.52 -17.02
CA ASP A 126 20.25 5.11 -18.13
C ASP A 126 21.18 3.95 -17.73
N GLY A 127 21.28 2.94 -18.61
CA GLY A 127 22.09 1.74 -18.39
C GLY A 127 21.62 0.85 -17.24
N HIS A 128 20.37 1.02 -16.78
CA HIS A 128 19.74 0.18 -15.75
C HIS A 128 18.44 -0.43 -16.28
N ARG A 129 18.01 -1.49 -15.61
CA ARG A 129 16.67 -2.07 -15.77
C ARG A 129 15.95 -2.12 -14.43
N TRP A 130 14.63 -2.27 -14.48
CA TRP A 130 13.84 -2.57 -13.30
C TRP A 130 13.86 -4.07 -12.97
N ALA A 131 14.05 -4.40 -11.70
CA ALA A 131 13.89 -5.74 -11.18
C ALA A 131 12.94 -5.74 -9.98
N ALA A 132 11.98 -6.66 -9.97
CA ALA A 132 11.04 -6.79 -8.87
C ALA A 132 11.74 -7.28 -7.60
N VAL A 133 11.56 -6.54 -6.51
CA VAL A 133 12.13 -6.88 -5.19
C VAL A 133 11.07 -7.28 -4.17
N TRP A 134 9.84 -6.81 -4.34
CA TRP A 134 8.75 -7.12 -3.42
C TRP A 134 7.41 -7.00 -4.15
N SER A 135 6.44 -7.83 -3.78
CA SER A 135 5.06 -7.78 -4.28
C SER A 135 4.11 -8.14 -3.15
N SER A 136 2.99 -7.42 -3.05
CA SER A 136 1.89 -7.78 -2.14
C SER A 136 1.30 -9.15 -2.46
N GLU A 137 1.42 -9.59 -3.72
CA GLU A 137 0.93 -10.88 -4.20
C GLU A 137 1.89 -12.04 -3.89
N HIS A 138 2.90 -11.86 -3.03
CA HIS A 138 3.75 -12.97 -2.64
C HIS A 138 2.92 -14.06 -1.91
N PRO A 139 3.13 -15.36 -2.20
CA PRO A 139 2.35 -16.43 -1.56
C PRO A 139 2.43 -16.45 -0.03
N ASP A 140 3.53 -15.97 0.56
CA ASP A 140 3.68 -15.85 2.01
C ASP A 140 2.72 -14.83 2.65
N TYR A 141 2.09 -13.98 1.82
CA TYR A 141 1.07 -13.02 2.23
C TYR A 141 -0.34 -13.43 1.80
N ASP A 142 -0.54 -14.71 1.43
CA ASP A 142 -1.77 -15.26 0.85
C ASP A 142 -2.10 -14.71 -0.56
N GLY A 143 -1.10 -14.17 -1.26
CA GLY A 143 -1.23 -13.63 -2.62
C GLY A 143 -1.17 -14.67 -3.74
N ALA A 144 -1.61 -14.29 -4.95
CA ALA A 144 -1.71 -15.19 -6.10
C ALA A 144 -0.37 -15.44 -6.85
N GLY A 145 0.74 -14.92 -6.32
CA GLY A 145 2.06 -14.94 -6.94
C GLY A 145 2.34 -13.72 -7.83
N ARG A 146 3.63 -13.43 -7.99
CA ARG A 146 4.09 -12.33 -8.84
C ARG A 146 4.05 -12.72 -10.32
N ARG A 147 3.36 -11.95 -11.16
CA ARG A 147 3.44 -12.06 -12.62
C ARG A 147 4.79 -11.52 -13.15
N PRO A 148 5.33 -12.04 -14.26
CA PRO A 148 6.51 -11.46 -14.90
C PRO A 148 6.30 -9.97 -15.20
N VAL A 149 7.29 -9.16 -14.87
CA VAL A 149 7.30 -7.72 -15.11
C VAL A 149 8.29 -7.48 -16.24
N ASP A 150 7.81 -6.92 -17.34
CA ASP A 150 8.63 -6.59 -18.48
C ASP A 150 8.29 -5.18 -18.94
N PRO A 151 9.01 -4.15 -18.45
CA PRO A 151 8.72 -2.76 -18.79
C PRO A 151 8.92 -2.44 -20.28
N GLU A 152 9.67 -3.26 -21.02
CA GLU A 152 9.94 -3.06 -22.45
C GLU A 152 8.88 -3.73 -23.33
N HIS A 153 8.17 -4.71 -22.80
CA HIS A 153 7.11 -5.43 -23.50
C HIS A 153 5.74 -5.23 -22.82
N PHE A 154 4.74 -5.90 -23.38
CA PHE A 154 3.43 -5.96 -22.76
C PHE A 154 3.47 -6.83 -21.49
N TRP A 155 2.90 -6.32 -20.40
CA TRP A 155 2.66 -7.09 -19.19
C TRP A 155 1.37 -6.62 -18.51
N ILE A 156 0.97 -7.28 -17.43
CA ILE A 156 -0.24 -6.92 -16.67
C ILE A 156 0.16 -6.58 -15.24
N LEU A 157 -0.20 -5.39 -14.78
CA LEU A 157 -0.19 -5.04 -13.37
C LEU A 157 -1.51 -5.55 -12.75
N PRO A 158 -1.48 -6.57 -11.87
CA PRO A 158 -2.69 -7.15 -11.32
C PRO A 158 -3.54 -6.13 -10.56
N GLY A 159 -4.85 -6.33 -10.56
CA GLY A 159 -5.75 -5.60 -9.66
C GLY A 159 -5.42 -5.83 -8.19
N ASP A 160 -5.84 -4.90 -7.34
CA ASP A 160 -5.67 -4.96 -5.88
C ASP A 160 -4.24 -5.31 -5.41
N SER A 161 -3.22 -4.80 -6.11
CA SER A 161 -1.82 -5.18 -5.89
C SER A 161 -0.88 -3.99 -5.73
N ALA A 162 0.24 -4.26 -5.06
CA ALA A 162 1.40 -3.37 -5.00
C ALA A 162 2.67 -4.12 -5.38
N LEU A 163 3.53 -3.47 -6.16
CA LEU A 163 4.76 -4.03 -6.70
C LEU A 163 5.89 -3.03 -6.56
N LEU A 164 6.98 -3.44 -5.91
CA LEU A 164 8.18 -2.63 -5.79
C LEU A 164 9.30 -3.16 -6.69
N LEU A 165 9.85 -2.26 -7.48
CA LEU A 165 10.98 -2.50 -8.36
C LEU A 165 12.21 -1.73 -7.86
N ARG A 166 13.39 -2.35 -7.98
CA ARG A 166 14.69 -1.69 -7.84
C ARG A 166 15.33 -1.46 -9.20
N SER A 167 16.08 -0.38 -9.30
CA SER A 167 17.00 -0.15 -10.41
C SER A 167 18.24 -1.01 -10.20
N GLU A 168 18.62 -1.80 -11.21
CA GLU A 168 19.89 -2.54 -11.22
C GLU A 168 20.60 -2.37 -12.58
N PRO A 169 21.94 -2.36 -12.62
CA PRO A 169 22.68 -2.20 -13.86
C PRO A 169 22.30 -3.25 -14.90
N GLU A 170 22.16 -2.79 -16.14
CA GLU A 170 21.94 -3.67 -17.27
C GLU A 170 23.17 -4.58 -17.46
N ARG A 171 22.96 -5.90 -17.53
CA ARG A 171 24.07 -6.80 -17.85
C ARG A 171 24.23 -6.72 -19.36
N LEU A 172 25.30 -6.10 -19.83
CA LEU A 172 25.78 -6.28 -21.19
C LEU A 172 26.19 -7.75 -21.31
N ASP A 173 25.27 -8.58 -21.79
CA ASP A 173 25.62 -9.90 -22.28
C ASP A 173 26.60 -9.68 -23.45
N ARG A 174 27.86 -10.05 -23.22
CA ARG A 174 28.92 -10.06 -24.23
C ARG A 174 28.84 -11.33 -25.07
#